data_AF-A0A964NR07-F1
#
_entry.id   AF-A0A964NR07-F1
#
_cell.length_a   1.000
_cell.length_b   1.000
_cell.length_c   1.000
_cell.angle_alpha   90.00
_cell.angle_beta   90.00
_cell.angle_gamma   90.00
#
_symmetry.space_group_name_H-M   'P 1'
#
loop_
_entity.id
_entity.type
_entity.pdbx_description
1 polymer ?
#
loop_
_entity_poly.entity_id
_entity_poly.type
_entity_poly.pdbx_seq_one_letter_code
_entity_poly.pdbx_strand_id
1 'polypeptide(L)'
;MNVRPRRLELTIAAIIFALGALMAGSAWHMPMGTTSLPGPGFLPLAIGILLTATSLTVAARCAMAAGPAEEPTLLGHRFIVVTFAALLGVAWLFERVGFPISIFLFMFVLLVALSPLNWWRAALSAAAAVAVSYVFFGVVLGLNLPRTPLPF
;
A
#
# COMPACT_ATOMS: atom_id res chain seq x y z
N MET A 1 -2.81 -8.11 -32.05
CA MET A 1 -1.41 -8.42 -31.70
C MET A 1 -1.06 -7.71 -30.37
N ASN A 2 -1.57 -8.22 -29.23
CA ASN A 2 -1.51 -7.58 -27.90
C ASN A 2 -0.35 -8.11 -27.03
N VAL A 3 0.84 -8.27 -27.60
CA VAL A 3 1.98 -8.92 -26.91
C VAL A 3 2.69 -7.97 -25.91
N ARG A 4 2.44 -6.66 -25.99
CA ARG A 4 3.09 -5.63 -25.15
C ARG A 4 2.73 -5.72 -23.65
N PRO A 5 1.46 -5.84 -23.23
CA PRO A 5 1.11 -5.90 -21.80
C PRO A 5 1.69 -7.11 -21.08
N ARG A 6 1.61 -8.32 -21.68
CA ARG A 6 2.10 -9.55 -21.05
C ARG A 6 3.61 -9.54 -20.79
N ARG A 7 4.40 -8.93 -21.69
CA ARG A 7 5.85 -8.76 -21.49
C ARG A 7 6.17 -7.79 -20.36
N LEU A 8 5.39 -6.72 -20.23
CA LEU A 8 5.52 -5.76 -19.14
C LEU A 8 5.16 -6.41 -17.79
N GLU A 9 4.04 -7.13 -17.71
CA GLU A 9 3.63 -7.85 -16.49
C GLU A 9 4.67 -8.87 -16.03
N LEU A 10 5.24 -9.64 -16.98
CA LEU A 10 6.34 -10.56 -16.68
C LEU A 10 7.62 -9.84 -16.23
N THR A 11 7.90 -8.66 -16.79
CA THR A 11 9.07 -7.86 -16.37
C THR A 11 8.86 -7.28 -14.97
N ILE A 12 7.66 -6.77 -14.67
CA ILE A 12 7.28 -6.28 -13.34
C ILE A 12 7.35 -7.43 -12.33
N ALA A 13 6.78 -8.59 -12.65
CA ALA A 13 6.88 -9.78 -11.83
C ALA A 13 8.35 -10.15 -11.61
N ALA A 14 9.17 -10.25 -12.65
CA ALA A 14 10.59 -10.57 -12.49
C ALA A 14 11.34 -9.60 -11.57
N ILE A 15 11.05 -8.30 -11.65
CA ILE A 15 11.63 -7.28 -10.76
C ILE A 15 11.15 -7.50 -9.31
N ILE A 16 9.85 -7.68 -9.09
CA ILE A 16 9.28 -7.92 -7.76
C ILE A 16 9.83 -9.22 -7.15
N PHE A 17 9.95 -10.29 -7.95
CA PHE A 17 10.56 -11.54 -7.55
C PHE A 17 12.02 -11.34 -7.12
N ALA A 18 12.82 -10.64 -7.92
CA ALA A 18 14.21 -10.37 -7.59
C ALA A 18 14.33 -9.57 -6.28
N LEU A 19 13.52 -8.53 -6.09
CA LEU A 19 13.48 -7.75 -4.86
C LEU A 19 13.06 -8.60 -3.65
N GLY A 20 12.01 -9.41 -3.79
CA GLY A 20 11.54 -10.32 -2.74
C GLY A 20 12.58 -11.36 -2.35
N ALA A 21 13.22 -11.99 -3.34
CA ALA A 21 14.27 -12.97 -3.14
C ALA A 21 15.52 -12.35 -2.51
N LEU A 22 15.91 -11.14 -2.92
CA LEU A 22 17.01 -10.39 -2.29
C LEU A 22 16.70 -10.03 -0.84
N MET A 23 15.47 -9.59 -0.53
CA MET A 23 15.06 -9.32 0.86
C MET A 23 15.05 -10.58 1.71
N ALA A 24 14.50 -11.69 1.21
CA ALA A 24 14.51 -12.96 1.93
C ALA A 24 15.92 -13.52 2.12
N GLY A 25 16.78 -13.42 1.09
CA GLY A 25 18.17 -13.88 1.15
C GLY A 25 19.06 -13.03 2.05
N SER A 26 18.87 -11.70 2.04
CA SER A 26 19.58 -10.80 2.96
C SER A 26 19.12 -11.00 4.40
N ALA A 27 17.83 -11.28 4.61
CA ALA A 27 17.28 -11.60 5.93
C ALA A 27 17.90 -12.87 6.53
N TRP A 28 18.29 -13.84 5.71
CA TRP A 28 18.89 -15.11 6.19
C TRP A 28 20.17 -14.89 7.02
N HIS A 29 20.92 -13.83 6.75
CA HIS A 29 22.14 -13.49 7.50
C HIS A 29 21.85 -12.64 8.75
N MET A 30 20.60 -12.25 8.98
CA MET A 30 20.19 -11.43 10.10
C MET A 30 19.66 -12.30 11.25
N PRO A 31 19.90 -11.91 12.51
CA PRO A 31 19.32 -12.62 13.64
C PRO A 31 17.79 -12.52 13.59
N MET A 32 17.13 -13.69 13.62
CA MET A 32 15.66 -13.80 13.62
C MET A 32 15.03 -13.46 14.97
N GLY A 33 15.85 -13.31 16.03
CA GLY A 33 15.39 -13.05 17.38
C GLY A 33 14.64 -14.23 17.99
N THR A 34 13.74 -13.96 18.92
CA THR A 34 12.88 -14.94 19.58
C THR A 34 11.42 -14.70 19.22
N THR A 35 10.52 -15.63 19.55
CA THR A 35 9.07 -15.47 19.35
C THR A 35 8.47 -14.30 20.15
N SER A 36 9.10 -13.90 21.25
CA SER A 36 8.67 -12.74 22.05
C SER A 36 9.28 -11.42 21.57
N LEU A 37 10.49 -11.45 20.98
CA LEU A 37 11.13 -10.29 20.35
C LEU A 37 11.63 -10.68 18.95
N PRO A 38 10.83 -10.46 17.89
CA PRO A 38 11.27 -10.75 16.53
C PRO A 38 12.50 -9.91 16.21
N GLY A 39 13.54 -10.57 15.72
CA GLY A 39 14.80 -9.95 15.36
C GLY A 39 14.71 -9.15 14.07
N PRO A 40 15.73 -8.35 13.74
CA PRO A 40 15.73 -7.48 12.57
C PRO A 40 15.57 -8.23 11.24
N GLY A 41 15.89 -9.53 11.19
CA GLY A 41 15.68 -10.36 10.00
C GLY A 41 14.24 -10.80 9.76
N PHE A 42 13.38 -10.79 10.78
CA PHE A 42 12.02 -11.33 10.69
C PHE A 42 11.16 -10.56 9.67
N LEU A 43 11.17 -9.23 9.75
CA LEU A 43 10.33 -8.39 8.89
C LEU A 43 10.78 -8.39 7.41
N PRO A 44 12.09 -8.22 7.10
CA PRO A 44 12.58 -8.38 5.73
C PRO A 44 12.31 -9.78 5.15
N LEU A 45 12.41 -10.84 5.96
CA LEU A 45 12.08 -12.20 5.54
C LEU A 45 10.59 -12.33 5.20
N ALA A 46 9.70 -11.89 6.08
CA ALA A 46 8.26 -11.97 5.87
C ALA A 46 7.81 -11.21 4.60
N ILE A 47 8.29 -9.97 4.44
CA ILE A 47 7.98 -9.17 3.25
C ILE A 47 8.59 -9.81 2.00
N GLY A 48 9.85 -10.27 2.07
CA GLY A 48 10.53 -10.94 0.97
C GLY A 48 9.78 -12.19 0.47
N ILE A 49 9.33 -13.04 1.41
CA ILE A 49 8.51 -14.22 1.09
C ILE A 49 7.19 -13.82 0.43
N LEU A 50 6.47 -12.84 0.98
CA LEU A 50 5.20 -12.38 0.42
C LEU A 50 5.37 -11.84 -1.01
N LEU A 51 6.35 -10.97 -1.24
CA LEU A 51 6.64 -10.41 -2.57
C LEU A 51 7.01 -11.51 -3.58
N THR A 52 7.85 -12.45 -3.16
CA THR A 52 8.26 -13.60 -3.99
C THR A 52 7.05 -14.45 -4.38
N ALA A 53 6.21 -14.79 -3.40
CA ALA A 53 5.01 -15.60 -3.61
C ALA A 53 4.00 -14.88 -4.53
N THR A 54 3.73 -13.60 -4.31
CA THR A 54 2.83 -12.81 -5.17
C THR A 54 3.38 -12.68 -6.60
N SER A 55 4.69 -12.52 -6.76
CA SER A 55 5.27 -12.50 -8.10
C SER A 55 5.12 -13.85 -8.82
N LEU A 56 5.27 -14.97 -8.11
CA LEU A 56 5.07 -16.30 -8.69
C LEU A 56 3.62 -16.50 -9.13
N THR A 57 2.65 -16.03 -8.36
CA THR A 57 1.24 -16.13 -8.75
C THR A 57 0.93 -15.30 -9.99
N VAL A 58 1.51 -14.09 -10.11
CA VAL A 58 1.39 -13.26 -11.32
C VAL A 58 2.05 -13.93 -12.52
N ALA A 59 3.26 -14.47 -12.37
CA ALA A 59 3.95 -15.19 -13.46
C ALA A 59 3.19 -16.45 -13.89
N ALA A 60 2.65 -17.22 -12.95
CA ALA A 60 1.82 -18.39 -13.22
C ALA A 60 0.51 -18.00 -13.94
N ARG A 61 -0.16 -16.94 -13.49
CA ARG A 61 -1.34 -16.36 -14.17
C ARG A 61 -1.00 -15.95 -15.60
N CYS A 62 0.11 -15.25 -15.79
CA CYS A 62 0.63 -14.92 -17.11
C CYS A 62 0.91 -16.15 -17.97
N ALA A 63 1.41 -17.26 -17.41
CA ALA A 63 1.71 -18.48 -18.15
C ALA A 63 0.44 -19.26 -18.53
N MET A 64 -0.56 -19.31 -17.63
CA MET A 64 -1.81 -20.04 -17.80
C MET A 64 -2.89 -19.26 -18.58
N ALA A 65 -2.77 -17.92 -18.68
CA ALA A 65 -3.72 -17.09 -19.41
C ALA A 65 -3.65 -17.38 -20.92
N ALA A 66 -4.74 -17.96 -21.46
CA ALA A 66 -4.94 -18.22 -22.88
C ALA A 66 -5.77 -17.12 -23.60
N GLY A 67 -6.19 -16.07 -22.88
CA GLY A 67 -7.01 -14.97 -23.39
C GLY A 67 -6.22 -13.69 -23.71
N PRO A 68 -6.83 -12.72 -24.41
CA PRO A 68 -6.22 -11.41 -24.61
C PRO A 68 -5.91 -10.78 -23.25
N ALA A 69 -4.68 -10.28 -23.11
CA ALA A 69 -4.24 -9.57 -21.90
C ALA A 69 -5.20 -8.41 -21.61
N GLU A 70 -5.60 -8.27 -20.34
CA GLU A 70 -6.32 -7.08 -19.86
C GLU A 70 -5.54 -5.84 -20.29
N GLU A 71 -6.25 -4.78 -20.69
CA GLU A 71 -5.58 -3.55 -21.06
C GLU A 71 -4.76 -3.06 -19.86
N PRO A 72 -3.45 -2.82 -20.05
CA PRO A 72 -2.61 -2.35 -18.95
C PRO A 72 -3.19 -1.02 -18.48
N THR A 73 -3.44 -0.90 -17.18
CA THR A 73 -3.77 0.39 -16.57
C THR A 73 -2.59 1.32 -16.82
N LEU A 74 -2.73 2.19 -17.83
CA LEU A 74 -1.65 3.06 -18.29
C LEU A 74 -1.16 3.93 -17.12
N LEU A 75 0.16 3.91 -16.88
CA LEU A 75 0.82 4.93 -16.06
C LEU A 75 0.49 6.30 -16.67
N GLY A 76 -0.35 7.07 -15.99
CA GLY A 76 -0.94 8.30 -16.54
C GLY A 76 -2.45 8.38 -16.35
N HIS A 77 -3.09 7.29 -15.91
CA HIS A 77 -4.49 7.37 -15.50
C HIS A 77 -4.63 8.29 -14.30
N ARG A 78 -5.58 9.23 -14.37
CA ARG A 78 -5.81 10.30 -13.37
C ARG A 78 -5.79 9.78 -11.92
N PHE A 79 -6.21 8.55 -11.70
CA PHE A 79 -6.25 7.91 -10.38
C PHE A 79 -4.87 7.70 -9.77
N ILE A 80 -3.85 7.35 -10.58
CA ILE A 80 -2.47 7.16 -10.11
C ILE A 80 -1.90 8.49 -9.63
N VAL A 81 -2.07 9.55 -10.44
CA VAL A 81 -1.59 10.90 -10.13
C VAL A 81 -2.29 11.44 -8.88
N VAL A 82 -3.61 11.30 -8.78
CA VAL A 82 -4.38 11.73 -7.60
C VAL A 82 -3.94 10.96 -6.35
N THR A 83 -3.74 9.66 -6.45
CA THR A 83 -3.30 8.84 -5.31
C THR A 83 -1.91 9.25 -4.83
N PHE A 84 -0.96 9.43 -5.77
CA PHE A 84 0.39 9.90 -5.45
C PHE A 84 0.37 11.30 -4.81
N ALA A 85 -0.38 12.24 -5.38
CA ALA A 85 -0.52 13.58 -4.83
C ALA A 85 -1.16 13.57 -3.44
N ALA A 86 -2.18 12.73 -3.22
CA ALA A 86 -2.83 12.57 -1.94
C ALA A 86 -1.88 11.97 -0.88
N LEU A 87 -1.04 10.99 -1.25
CA LEU A 87 -0.02 10.42 -0.37
C LEU A 87 1.03 11.47 0.04
N LEU A 88 1.52 12.27 -0.91
CA LEU A 88 2.42 13.39 -0.61
C LEU A 88 1.75 14.42 0.29
N GLY A 89 0.46 14.69 0.04
CA GLY A 89 -0.38 15.54 0.88
C GLY A 89 -0.44 15.03 2.32
N VAL A 90 -0.66 13.72 2.52
CA VAL A 90 -0.64 13.12 3.87
C VAL A 90 0.72 13.34 4.51
N ALA A 91 1.82 12.97 3.87
CA ALA A 91 3.16 13.10 4.46
C ALA A 91 3.43 14.53 4.95
N TRP A 92 2.98 15.53 4.19
CA TRP A 92 3.13 16.94 4.55
C TRP A 92 2.16 17.42 5.64
N LEU A 93 0.92 16.94 5.62
CA LEU A 93 -0.13 17.37 6.55
C LEU A 93 -0.05 16.64 7.90
N PHE A 94 0.51 15.43 7.91
CA PHE A 94 0.56 14.55 9.08
C PHE A 94 1.28 15.20 10.26
N GLU A 95 2.40 15.87 10.01
CA GLU A 95 3.15 16.58 11.05
C GLU A 95 2.46 17.89 11.47
N ARG A 96 1.72 18.55 10.56
CA ARG A 96 1.14 19.87 10.78
C ARG A 96 -0.21 19.83 11.51
N VAL A 97 -1.09 18.95 11.06
CA VAL A 97 -2.52 18.90 11.45
C VAL A 97 -2.91 17.55 12.06
N GLY A 98 -1.95 16.62 12.12
CA GLY A 98 -2.10 15.37 12.85
C GLY A 98 -2.85 14.30 12.09
N PHE A 99 -2.96 13.15 12.74
CA PHE A 99 -3.52 11.92 12.18
C PHE A 99 -4.97 12.06 11.68
N PRO A 100 -5.96 12.53 12.47
CA PRO A 100 -7.36 12.39 12.08
C PRO A 100 -7.71 13.22 10.84
N ILE A 101 -7.19 14.44 10.74
CA ILE A 101 -7.49 15.34 9.62
C ILE A 101 -6.74 14.89 8.36
N SER A 102 -5.48 14.47 8.50
CA SER A 102 -4.66 14.02 7.36
C SER A 102 -5.24 12.76 6.71
N ILE A 103 -5.62 11.76 7.53
CA ILE A 103 -6.20 10.51 7.03
C ILE A 103 -7.63 10.72 6.52
N PHE A 104 -8.41 11.62 7.15
CA PHE A 104 -9.73 11.99 6.64
C PHE A 104 -9.64 12.57 5.23
N LEU A 105 -8.79 13.57 5.04
CA LEU A 105 -8.64 14.23 3.74
C LEU A 105 -8.13 13.23 2.68
N PHE A 106 -7.19 12.38 3.05
CA PHE A 106 -6.69 11.31 2.18
C PHE A 106 -7.79 10.35 1.73
N MET A 107 -8.55 9.79 2.68
CA MET A 107 -9.66 8.89 2.35
C MET A 107 -10.74 9.60 1.56
N PHE A 108 -11.10 10.83 1.94
CA PHE A 108 -12.11 11.61 1.24
C PHE A 108 -11.71 11.85 -0.22
N VAL A 109 -10.47 12.30 -0.47
CA VAL A 109 -9.95 12.53 -1.83
C VAL A 109 -9.95 11.23 -2.63
N LEU A 110 -9.48 10.12 -2.07
CA LEU A 110 -9.49 8.84 -2.77
C LEU A 110 -10.91 8.37 -3.08
N LEU A 111 -11.84 8.45 -2.13
CA LEU A 111 -13.21 7.98 -2.32
C LEU A 111 -13.99 8.85 -3.31
N VAL A 112 -13.79 10.17 -3.32
CA VAL A 112 -14.41 11.06 -4.29
C VAL A 112 -13.78 10.91 -5.68
N ALA A 113 -12.45 10.72 -5.75
CA ALA A 113 -11.76 10.65 -7.03
C ALA A 113 -11.85 9.28 -7.70
N LEU A 114 -11.75 8.18 -6.94
CA LEU A 114 -11.72 6.81 -7.49
C LEU A 114 -13.07 6.10 -7.43
N SER A 115 -13.99 6.51 -6.54
CA SER A 115 -15.27 5.82 -6.35
C SER A 115 -16.44 6.66 -6.87
N PRO A 116 -17.52 6.03 -7.41
CA PRO A 116 -18.73 6.75 -7.81
C PRO A 116 -19.59 7.18 -6.62
N LEU A 117 -18.99 7.45 -5.45
CA LEU A 117 -19.72 7.84 -4.25
C LEU A 117 -20.10 9.31 -4.28
N ASN A 118 -21.33 9.60 -3.84
CA ASN A 118 -21.76 10.96 -3.55
C ASN A 118 -20.86 11.57 -2.45
N TRP A 119 -20.57 12.87 -2.53
CA TRP A 119 -19.63 13.54 -1.63
C TRP A 119 -20.00 13.35 -0.14
N TRP A 120 -21.29 13.32 0.18
CA TRP A 120 -21.74 13.01 1.55
C TRP A 120 -21.45 11.58 1.99
N ARG A 121 -21.63 10.60 1.12
CA ARG A 121 -21.30 9.20 1.42
C ARG A 121 -19.81 9.03 1.56
N ALA A 122 -19.01 9.70 0.72
CA ALA A 122 -17.55 9.71 0.80
C ALA A 122 -17.05 10.36 2.10
N ALA A 123 -17.64 11.47 2.52
CA ALA A 123 -17.31 12.11 3.80
C ALA A 123 -17.65 11.20 4.99
N LEU A 124 -18.83 10.58 4.98
CA LEU A 124 -19.25 9.67 6.05
C LEU A 124 -18.35 8.44 6.15
N SER A 125 -18.02 7.81 5.01
CA SER A 125 -17.14 6.64 5.01
C SER A 125 -15.69 7.00 5.37
N ALA A 126 -15.19 8.16 4.92
CA ALA A 126 -13.88 8.66 5.36
C ALA A 126 -13.85 8.92 6.88
N ALA A 127 -14.89 9.54 7.44
CA ALA A 127 -14.99 9.76 8.89
C ALA A 127 -15.04 8.43 9.66
N ALA A 128 -15.82 7.46 9.18
CA ALA A 128 -15.90 6.14 9.78
C ALA A 128 -14.55 5.42 9.73
N ALA A 129 -13.84 5.45 8.60
CA ALA A 129 -12.52 4.84 8.45
C ALA A 129 -11.52 5.44 9.43
N VAL A 130 -11.47 6.77 9.54
CA VAL A 130 -10.60 7.48 10.50
C VAL A 130 -10.93 7.11 11.93
N ALA A 131 -12.22 7.06 12.31
CA ALA A 131 -12.64 6.71 13.65
C ALA A 131 -12.20 5.28 14.02
N VAL A 132 -12.42 4.32 13.13
CA VAL A 132 -12.01 2.92 13.32
C VAL A 132 -10.48 2.82 13.44
N SER A 133 -9.74 3.44 12.53
CA SER A 133 -8.27 3.43 12.59
C SER A 133 -7.74 4.11 13.86
N TYR A 134 -8.34 5.23 14.28
CA TYR A 134 -7.94 5.92 15.49
C TYR A 134 -8.17 5.08 16.75
N VAL A 135 -9.30 4.36 16.84
CA VAL A 135 -9.55 3.44 17.95
C VAL A 135 -8.56 2.28 17.93
N PHE A 136 -8.33 1.67 16.76
CA PHE A 136 -7.40 0.55 16.63
C PHE A 136 -5.96 0.94 17.00
N PHE A 137 -5.44 2.03 16.43
CA PHE A 137 -4.07 2.45 16.69
C PHE A 137 -3.91 3.14 18.04
N GLY A 138 -4.84 4.00 18.44
CA GLY A 138 -4.74 4.79 19.66
C GLY A 138 -5.13 4.01 20.93
N VAL A 139 -6.14 3.14 20.87
CA VAL A 139 -6.67 2.43 22.05
C VAL A 139 -6.14 1.00 22.11
N VAL A 140 -6.23 0.24 21.02
CA VAL A 140 -5.82 -1.18 21.03
C VAL A 140 -4.30 -1.32 21.04
N LEU A 141 -3.61 -0.54 20.21
CA LEU A 141 -2.15 -0.58 20.10
C LEU A 141 -1.43 0.42 21.03
N GLY A 142 -2.18 1.31 21.71
CA GLY A 142 -1.61 2.30 22.64
C GLY A 142 -0.66 3.31 21.97
N LEU A 143 -0.77 3.53 20.66
CA LEU A 143 0.11 4.45 19.96
C LEU A 143 -0.26 5.90 20.26
N ASN A 144 0.76 6.71 20.58
CA ASN A 144 0.65 8.16 20.62
C ASN A 144 0.63 8.71 19.19
N LEU A 145 -0.55 8.67 18.57
CA LEU A 145 -0.79 9.32 17.29
C LEU A 145 -0.69 10.84 17.47
N PRO A 146 -0.08 11.57 16.52
CA PRO A 146 -0.08 13.03 16.56
C PRO A 146 -1.52 13.54 16.48
N ARG A 147 -2.02 14.00 17.61
CA ARG A 147 -3.27 14.72 17.73
C ARG A 147 -2.89 16.19 17.70
N THR A 148 -2.64 16.78 16.53
CA THR A 148 -2.34 18.21 16.46
C THR A 148 -3.56 18.98 15.96
N PRO A 149 -4.23 19.76 16.84
CA PRO A 149 -5.18 20.79 16.45
C PRO A 149 -4.50 22.13 16.09
N LEU A 150 -3.15 22.17 16.07
CA LEU A 150 -2.23 23.35 16.17
C LEU A 150 -2.48 24.19 17.47
N PRO A 151 -1.46 24.79 18.12
CA PRO A 151 -0.18 25.27 17.57
C PRO A 151 1.09 24.77 18.31
N PHE A 152 2.18 24.65 17.53
CA PHE A 152 3.60 24.44 17.89
C PHE A 152 3.94 23.32 18.89
#